data_AF-A0A399ZQ81-F1
#
_entry.id   AF-A0A399ZQ81-F1
#
_cell.length_a   1.000
_cell.length_b   1.000
_cell.length_c   1.000
_cell.angle_alpha   90.00
_cell.angle_beta   90.00
_cell.angle_gamma   90.00
#
_symmetry.space_group_name_H-M   'P 1'
#
loop_
_entity.id
_entity.type
_entity.pdbx_description
1 polymer ?
#
loop_
_entity_poly.entity_id
_entity_poly.type
_entity_poly.pdbx_seq_one_letter_code
_entity_poly.pdbx_strand_id
1 'polypeptide(L)'
;MKSRRKILLLLTLSVVIIFSAVWYFYNSQNQAMTNIFPAKASRDCAPWDGAAFTVTIQYDAETIIDISVWQSPTITMPSSFRFTGDDEQIGNALIASGGGAFVPLRGEVWFERVEEGTPIEGRFRLTSERSELYEGRFVAEWESQIVYCG
;
A
#
# COMPACT_ATOMS: atom_id res chain seq x y z
N MET A 1 -12.87 40.20 32.81
CA MET A 1 -12.81 39.91 31.34
C MET A 1 -11.40 39.67 30.76
N LYS A 2 -10.29 40.14 31.37
CA LYS A 2 -8.91 39.91 30.85
C LYS A 2 -8.42 38.45 30.87
N SER A 3 -8.85 37.63 31.85
CA SER A 3 -8.42 36.23 31.97
C SER A 3 -8.97 35.32 30.85
N ARG A 4 -10.24 35.51 30.46
CA ARG A 4 -10.88 34.73 29.39
C ARG A 4 -10.23 34.93 28.01
N ARG A 5 -9.71 36.13 27.72
CA ARG A 5 -8.95 36.40 26.48
C ARG A 5 -7.62 35.64 26.41
N LYS A 6 -6.92 35.48 27.54
CA LYS A 6 -5.66 34.73 27.59
C LYS A 6 -5.88 33.23 27.36
N ILE A 7 -6.94 32.67 27.94
CA ILE A 7 -7.31 31.26 27.75
C ILE A 7 -7.69 31.00 26.28
N LEU A 8 -8.47 31.89 25.67
CA LEU A 8 -8.88 31.75 24.27
C LEU A 8 -7.67 31.81 23.31
N LEU A 9 -6.72 32.71 23.56
CA LEU A 9 -5.48 32.81 22.78
C LEU A 9 -4.61 31.54 22.89
N LEU A 10 -4.51 30.96 24.09
CA LEU A 10 -3.76 29.72 24.30
C LEU A 10 -4.42 28.53 23.58
N LEU A 11 -5.75 28.44 23.59
CA LEU A 11 -6.48 27.39 22.88
C LEU A 11 -6.36 27.52 21.37
N THR A 12 -6.42 28.73 20.81
CA THR A 12 -6.20 28.92 19.37
C THR A 12 -4.78 28.56 18.96
N LEU A 13 -3.79 28.87 19.80
CA LEU A 13 -2.39 28.55 19.52
C LEU A 13 -2.15 27.03 19.57
N SER A 14 -2.73 26.33 20.54
CA SER A 14 -2.58 24.87 20.65
C SER A 14 -3.22 24.14 19.46
N VAL A 15 -4.39 24.58 19.01
CA VAL A 15 -5.05 23.99 17.82
C VAL A 15 -4.19 24.16 16.57
N VAL A 16 -3.61 25.35 16.35
CA VAL A 16 -2.73 25.60 15.20
C VAL A 16 -1.47 24.74 15.26
N ILE A 17 -0.87 24.57 16.44
CA ILE A 17 0.31 23.70 16.64
C ILE A 17 -0.04 22.24 16.35
N ILE A 18 -1.18 21.74 16.83
CA ILE A 18 -1.61 20.36 16.59
C ILE A 18 -1.86 20.14 15.10
N PHE A 19 -2.59 21.05 14.44
CA PHE A 19 -2.86 20.94 13.00
C PHE A 19 -1.58 20.96 12.16
N SER A 20 -0.65 21.86 12.49
CA SER A 20 0.64 21.93 11.78
C SER A 20 1.51 20.70 12.02
N ALA A 21 1.50 20.13 13.22
CA ALA A 21 2.21 18.88 13.52
C ALA A 21 1.62 17.68 12.77
N VAL A 22 0.29 17.55 12.73
CA VAL A 22 -0.41 16.49 11.97
C VAL A 22 -0.13 16.64 10.48
N TRP A 23 -0.22 17.86 9.95
CA TRP A 23 0.08 18.14 8.55
C TRP A 23 1.54 17.82 8.19
N TYR A 24 2.49 18.23 9.04
CA TYR A 24 3.90 17.94 8.84
C TYR A 24 4.20 16.44 8.86
N PHE A 25 3.62 15.70 9.81
CA PHE A 25 3.80 14.26 9.92
C PHE A 25 3.17 13.50 8.74
N TYR A 26 1.99 13.94 8.29
CA TYR A 26 1.36 13.38 7.09
C TYR A 26 2.21 13.62 5.84
N ASN A 27 2.75 14.83 5.67
CA ASN A 27 3.56 15.18 4.51
C ASN A 27 4.95 14.52 4.54
N SER A 28 5.56 14.34 5.72
CA SER A 28 6.88 13.69 5.83
C SER A 28 6.82 12.21 5.46
N GLN A 29 5.73 11.51 5.75
CA GLN A 29 5.53 10.13 5.27
C GLN A 29 5.47 10.04 3.75
N ASN A 30 5.07 11.11 3.07
CA ASN A 30 4.97 11.15 1.60
C ASN A 30 6.29 11.52 0.92
N GLN A 31 7.27 12.09 1.64
CA GLN A 31 8.50 12.65 1.05
C GLN A 31 9.67 11.66 0.95
N ALA A 32 9.61 10.48 1.58
CA ALA A 32 10.73 9.53 1.59
C ALA A 32 10.73 8.48 0.46
N MET A 33 9.64 8.33 -0.30
CA MET A 33 9.52 7.33 -1.37
C MET A 33 9.55 8.01 -2.75
N THR A 34 10.76 8.29 -3.25
CA THR A 34 10.97 9.03 -4.50
C THR A 34 10.79 8.19 -5.76
N ASN A 35 10.89 6.86 -5.66
CA ASN A 35 10.77 5.98 -6.81
C ASN A 35 9.31 5.52 -6.98
N ILE A 36 8.76 5.82 -8.16
CA ILE A 36 7.45 5.32 -8.61
C ILE A 36 7.75 4.19 -9.59
N PHE A 37 7.33 2.98 -9.25
CA PHE A 37 7.53 1.79 -10.06
C PHE A 37 6.30 1.53 -10.95
N PRO A 38 6.51 1.15 -12.22
CA PRO A 38 5.41 0.70 -13.05
C PRO A 38 4.89 -0.63 -12.52
N ALA A 39 3.58 -0.79 -12.50
CA ALA A 39 2.94 -2.01 -12.03
C ALA A 39 1.76 -2.39 -12.93
N LYS A 40 1.27 -3.61 -12.72
CA LYS A 40 0.06 -4.12 -13.33
C LYS A 40 -0.83 -4.72 -12.27
N ALA A 41 -2.14 -4.65 -12.49
CA ALA A 41 -3.13 -5.25 -11.62
C ALA A 41 -3.94 -6.28 -12.40
N SER A 42 -4.03 -7.48 -11.85
CA SER A 42 -4.85 -8.55 -12.39
C SER A 42 -5.92 -8.94 -11.38
N ARG A 43 -7.08 -9.37 -11.91
CA ARG A 43 -8.06 -10.09 -11.11
C ARG A 43 -7.49 -11.47 -10.80
N ASP A 44 -7.76 -11.95 -9.60
CA ASP A 44 -7.31 -13.27 -9.17
C ASP A 44 -8.36 -13.92 -8.25
N CYS A 45 -8.12 -15.17 -7.88
CA CYS A 45 -8.93 -15.87 -6.91
C CYS A 45 -8.11 -16.17 -5.65
N ALA A 46 -8.73 -15.93 -4.49
CA ALA A 46 -8.19 -16.37 -3.22
C ALA A 46 -8.17 -17.90 -3.15
N PRO A 47 -7.32 -18.52 -2.30
CA PRO A 47 -7.22 -19.97 -2.18
C PRO A 47 -8.50 -20.71 -1.74
N TRP A 48 -9.50 -19.98 -1.23
CA TRP A 48 -10.81 -20.49 -0.83
C TRP A 48 -11.94 -20.08 -1.79
N ASP A 49 -11.59 -19.83 -3.06
CA ASP A 49 -12.51 -19.42 -4.13
C ASP A 49 -13.20 -18.05 -3.89
N GLY A 50 -12.57 -17.19 -3.07
CA GLY A 50 -12.97 -15.79 -2.90
C GLY A 50 -12.40 -14.88 -4.00
N ALA A 51 -12.98 -13.69 -4.16
CA ALA A 51 -12.39 -12.68 -5.03
C ALA A 51 -11.04 -12.19 -4.48
N ALA A 52 -10.07 -12.00 -5.36
CA ALA A 52 -8.78 -11.41 -5.05
C ALA A 52 -8.31 -10.50 -6.19
N PHE A 53 -7.26 -9.74 -5.92
CA PHE A 53 -6.50 -9.06 -6.97
C PHE A 53 -5.02 -9.10 -6.63
N THR A 54 -4.19 -9.06 -7.67
CA THR A 54 -2.74 -9.12 -7.55
C THR A 54 -2.14 -7.92 -8.26
N VAL A 55 -1.28 -7.19 -7.55
CA VAL A 55 -0.48 -6.09 -8.11
C VAL A 55 0.95 -6.57 -8.31
N THR A 56 1.38 -6.63 -9.55
CA THR A 56 2.73 -7.00 -9.99
C THR A 56 3.53 -5.73 -10.25
N ILE A 57 4.53 -5.47 -9.43
CA ILE A 57 5.40 -4.29 -9.49
C ILE A 57 6.73 -4.68 -10.13
N GLN A 58 7.12 -3.99 -11.20
CA GLN A 58 8.46 -4.12 -11.76
C GLN A 58 9.44 -3.23 -10.98
N TYR A 59 10.13 -3.82 -10.01
CA TYR A 59 11.02 -3.08 -9.10
C TYR A 59 12.34 -2.67 -9.79
N ASP A 60 12.93 -3.57 -10.56
CA ASP A 60 14.07 -3.29 -11.44
C ASP A 60 14.01 -4.21 -12.68
N ALA A 61 15.07 -4.31 -13.49
CA ALA A 61 15.05 -5.12 -14.71
C ALA A 61 14.91 -6.64 -14.47
N GLU A 62 15.28 -7.13 -13.29
CA GLU A 62 15.32 -8.56 -12.94
C GLU A 62 14.42 -8.90 -11.76
N THR A 63 13.91 -7.89 -11.03
CA THR A 63 13.13 -8.06 -9.80
C THR A 63 11.68 -7.67 -10.00
N ILE A 64 10.79 -8.61 -9.65
CA ILE A 64 9.33 -8.44 -9.64
C ILE A 64 8.83 -8.65 -8.21
N ILE A 65 7.91 -7.80 -7.77
CA ILE A 65 7.20 -7.92 -6.50
C ILE A 65 5.72 -8.14 -6.80
N ASP A 66 5.15 -9.24 -6.35
CA ASP A 66 3.73 -9.53 -6.43
C ASP A 66 3.07 -9.30 -5.08
N ILE A 67 1.99 -8.51 -5.07
CA ILE A 67 1.20 -8.23 -3.88
C ILE A 67 -0.22 -8.70 -4.17
N SER A 68 -0.61 -9.82 -3.57
CA SER A 68 -1.96 -10.36 -3.69
C SER A 68 -2.77 -9.97 -2.46
N VAL A 69 -3.99 -9.49 -2.67
CA VAL A 69 -4.96 -9.18 -1.61
C VAL A 69 -6.18 -10.06 -1.82
N TRP A 70 -6.52 -10.88 -0.83
CA TRP A 70 -7.61 -11.87 -0.91
C TRP A 70 -8.95 -11.25 -0.51
N GLN A 71 -9.27 -10.12 -1.14
CA GLN A 71 -10.51 -9.39 -0.98
C GLN A 71 -10.99 -8.88 -2.34
N SER A 72 -12.29 -8.54 -2.42
CA SER A 72 -12.85 -7.91 -3.62
C SER A 72 -12.06 -6.65 -4.00
N PRO A 73 -11.77 -6.44 -5.29
CA PRO A 73 -10.95 -5.32 -5.77
C PRO A 73 -11.60 -3.94 -5.58
N THR A 74 -12.83 -3.85 -5.08
CA THR A 74 -13.46 -2.55 -4.84
C THR A 74 -13.09 -2.02 -3.44
N ILE A 75 -12.07 -1.17 -3.39
CA ILE A 75 -11.62 -0.46 -2.20
C ILE A 75 -11.85 1.05 -2.40
N THR A 76 -12.96 1.55 -1.85
CA THR A 76 -13.42 2.94 -2.06
C THR A 76 -12.73 3.96 -1.15
N MET A 77 -12.07 3.51 -0.08
CA MET A 77 -11.34 4.34 0.87
C MET A 77 -9.88 3.89 0.97
N PRO A 78 -8.92 4.81 1.16
CA PRO A 78 -7.53 4.46 1.38
C PRO A 78 -7.39 3.40 2.47
N SER A 79 -6.65 2.33 2.17
CA SER A 79 -6.56 1.14 3.00
C SER A 79 -5.14 0.62 3.07
N SER A 80 -4.75 0.05 4.21
CA SER A 80 -3.45 -0.58 4.39
C SER A 80 -3.60 -2.04 4.74
N PHE A 81 -2.67 -2.83 4.20
CA PHE A 81 -2.59 -4.26 4.40
C PHE A 81 -1.20 -4.59 4.92
N ARG A 82 -1.16 -5.32 6.03
CA ARG A 82 0.07 -5.69 6.69
C ARG A 82 0.31 -7.19 6.52
N PHE A 83 1.38 -7.52 5.84
CA PHE A 83 1.82 -8.89 5.61
C PHE A 83 2.83 -9.28 6.68
N THR A 84 2.39 -10.09 7.64
CA THR A 84 3.24 -10.57 8.74
C THR A 84 3.95 -11.89 8.42
N GLY A 85 3.46 -12.62 7.41
CA GLY A 85 3.92 -13.95 7.03
C GLY A 85 3.13 -15.08 7.67
N ASP A 86 2.37 -14.81 8.73
CA ASP A 86 1.58 -15.81 9.46
C ASP A 86 0.07 -15.69 9.20
N ASP A 87 -0.37 -14.53 8.72
CA ASP A 87 -1.78 -14.25 8.42
C ASP A 87 -2.01 -14.30 6.92
N GLU A 88 -2.24 -15.51 6.42
CA GLU A 88 -2.54 -15.71 5.01
C GLU A 88 -3.90 -15.08 4.66
N GLN A 89 -4.86 -14.90 5.58
CA GLN A 89 -6.23 -14.48 5.23
C GLN A 89 -6.35 -13.12 4.53
N ILE A 90 -5.35 -12.25 4.68
CA ILE A 90 -5.35 -10.93 4.04
C ILE A 90 -4.80 -11.01 2.61
N GLY A 91 -3.92 -11.97 2.33
CA GLY A 91 -3.16 -12.07 1.09
C GLY A 91 -1.68 -12.34 1.34
N ASN A 92 -0.85 -12.11 0.32
CA ASN A 92 0.59 -12.30 0.42
C ASN A 92 1.37 -11.25 -0.37
N ALA A 93 2.65 -11.09 -0.02
CA ALA A 93 3.61 -10.32 -0.79
C ALA A 93 4.80 -11.22 -1.11
N LEU A 94 5.17 -11.32 -2.38
CA LEU A 94 6.21 -12.22 -2.87
C LEU A 94 7.21 -11.43 -3.73
N ILE A 95 8.46 -11.86 -3.74
CA ILE A 95 9.51 -11.34 -4.63
C ILE A 95 10.08 -12.46 -5.48
N ALA A 96 10.33 -12.17 -6.75
CA ALA A 96 11.10 -13.01 -7.65
C ALA A 96 12.21 -12.19 -8.28
N SER A 97 13.45 -12.70 -8.20
CA SER A 97 14.63 -12.10 -8.87
C SER A 97 15.15 -13.06 -9.92
N GLY A 98 15.42 -12.56 -11.13
CA GLY A 98 16.08 -13.30 -12.22
C GLY A 98 15.32 -14.56 -12.66
N GLY A 99 13.99 -14.59 -12.55
CA GLY A 99 13.18 -15.79 -12.83
C GLY A 99 13.34 -16.93 -11.81
N GLY A 100 13.87 -16.62 -10.63
CA GLY A 100 14.00 -17.55 -9.52
C GLY A 100 12.66 -17.87 -8.82
N ALA A 101 12.76 -18.64 -7.73
CA ALA A 101 11.60 -18.96 -6.90
C ALA A 101 11.05 -17.72 -6.20
N PHE A 102 9.72 -17.70 -6.00
CA PHE A 102 9.07 -16.67 -5.20
C PHE A 102 9.46 -16.81 -3.72
N VAL A 103 9.87 -15.70 -3.12
CA VAL A 103 10.23 -15.60 -1.70
C VAL A 103 9.23 -14.68 -1.00
N PRO A 104 8.73 -15.04 0.19
CA PRO A 104 7.80 -14.18 0.92
C PRO A 104 8.47 -12.90 1.43
N LEU A 105 7.73 -11.82 1.33
CA LEU A 105 8.04 -10.51 1.91
C LEU A 105 7.11 -10.21 3.09
N ARG A 106 7.61 -9.42 4.04
CA ARG A 106 6.86 -8.96 5.21
C ARG A 106 6.86 -7.44 5.28
N GLY A 107 5.76 -6.82 5.67
CA GLY A 107 5.71 -5.38 5.81
C GLY A 107 4.31 -4.82 5.58
N GLU A 108 4.23 -3.61 5.08
CA GLU A 108 2.97 -2.90 4.85
C GLU A 108 2.87 -2.42 3.42
N VAL A 109 1.68 -2.58 2.85
CA VAL A 109 1.29 -2.01 1.56
C VAL A 109 0.07 -1.14 1.80
N TRP A 110 0.08 0.03 1.19
CA TRP A 110 -0.99 1.00 1.28
C TRP A 110 -1.52 1.29 -0.11
N PHE A 111 -2.83 1.21 -0.28
CA PHE A 111 -3.54 1.55 -1.50
C PHE A 111 -4.34 2.82 -1.26
N GLU A 112 -4.24 3.79 -2.17
CA GLU A 112 -5.03 5.02 -2.08
C GLU A 112 -6.49 4.79 -2.48
N ARG A 113 -6.69 4.06 -3.57
CA ARG A 113 -8.00 3.59 -4.07
C ARG A 113 -7.76 2.36 -4.94
N VAL A 114 -8.65 1.38 -4.87
CA VAL A 114 -8.70 0.26 -5.81
C VAL A 114 -10.10 0.24 -6.41
N GLU A 115 -10.19 0.52 -7.70
CA GLU A 115 -11.44 0.53 -8.44
C GLU A 115 -11.15 0.02 -9.86
N GLU A 116 -11.93 -0.96 -10.30
CA GLU A 116 -11.73 -1.60 -11.59
C GLU A 116 -11.81 -0.59 -12.73
N GLY A 117 -10.90 -0.71 -13.70
CA GLY A 117 -10.83 0.19 -14.86
C GLY A 117 -10.21 1.56 -14.56
N THR A 118 -9.78 1.82 -13.32
CA THR A 118 -8.98 2.99 -12.96
C THR A 118 -7.59 2.56 -12.47
N PRO A 119 -6.52 3.32 -12.78
CA PRO A 119 -5.19 3.01 -12.27
C PRO A 119 -5.17 2.94 -10.74
N ILE A 120 -4.49 1.94 -10.19
CA ILE A 120 -4.32 1.78 -8.76
C ILE A 120 -3.04 2.49 -8.33
N GLU A 121 -3.16 3.43 -7.42
CA GLU A 121 -2.00 4.09 -6.80
C GLU A 121 -1.76 3.53 -5.39
N GLY A 122 -0.50 3.33 -5.06
CA GLY A 122 -0.13 2.86 -3.74
C GLY A 122 1.34 3.03 -3.42
N ARG A 123 1.69 2.55 -2.23
CA ARG A 123 3.04 2.55 -1.69
C ARG A 123 3.28 1.27 -0.89
N PHE A 124 4.51 0.82 -0.87
CA PHE A 124 4.90 -0.40 -0.17
C PHE A 124 6.18 -0.17 0.59
N ARG A 125 6.29 -0.86 1.73
CA ARG A 125 7.51 -0.99 2.51
C ARG A 125 7.57 -2.43 3.01
N LEU A 126 8.38 -3.22 2.32
CA LEU A 126 8.45 -4.66 2.45
C LEU A 126 9.88 -5.09 2.74
N THR A 127 10.04 -6.17 3.49
CA THR A 127 11.32 -6.69 3.94
C THR A 127 11.37 -8.19 3.68
N SER A 128 12.46 -8.68 3.10
CA SER A 128 12.68 -10.12 2.94
C SER A 128 13.12 -10.78 4.25
N GLU A 129 13.12 -12.11 4.32
CA GLU A 129 13.69 -12.84 5.46
C GLU A 129 15.18 -12.51 5.70
N ARG A 130 15.89 -12.12 4.63
CA ARG A 130 17.30 -11.67 4.69
C ARG A 130 17.45 -10.22 5.14
N SER A 131 16.37 -9.57 5.57
CA SER A 131 16.34 -8.17 6.00
C SER A 131 16.67 -7.15 4.90
N GLU A 132 16.52 -7.51 3.63
CA GLU A 132 16.59 -6.56 2.52
C GLU A 132 15.30 -5.74 2.47
N LEU A 133 15.43 -4.42 2.33
CA LEU A 133 14.32 -3.49 2.29
C LEU A 133 13.95 -3.13 0.85
N TYR A 134 12.67 -3.29 0.53
CA TYR A 134 12.03 -2.91 -0.72
C TYR A 134 10.96 -1.87 -0.41
N GLU A 135 11.14 -0.65 -0.91
CA GLU A 135 10.19 0.43 -0.65
C GLU A 135 10.02 1.36 -1.84
N GLY A 136 8.81 1.90 -1.98
CA GLY A 136 8.50 2.85 -3.03
C GLY A 136 7.01 3.06 -3.22
N ARG A 137 6.69 3.78 -4.30
CA ARG A 137 5.32 3.97 -4.79
C ARG A 137 5.12 3.17 -6.05
N PHE A 138 3.88 2.88 -6.41
CA PHE A 138 3.55 2.26 -7.69
C PHE A 138 2.29 2.87 -8.28
N VAL A 139 2.17 2.74 -9.60
CA VAL A 139 0.95 2.98 -10.36
C VAL A 139 0.69 1.73 -11.18
N ALA A 140 -0.41 1.05 -10.91
CA ALA A 140 -0.77 -0.21 -11.54
C ALA A 140 -1.94 -0.04 -12.51
N GLU A 141 -1.72 -0.47 -13.75
CA GLU A 141 -2.77 -0.52 -14.77
C GLU A 141 -3.47 -1.88 -14.74
N TRP A 142 -4.80 -1.88 -14.88
CA TRP A 142 -5.56 -3.12 -14.94
C TRP A 142 -5.28 -3.88 -16.22
N GLU A 143 -4.98 -5.18 -16.10
CA GLU A 143 -4.97 -6.09 -17.23
C GLU A 143 -6.40 -6.40 -17.68
N SER A 144 -6.60 -6.55 -18.98
CA SER A 144 -7.93 -6.72 -19.59
C SER A 144 -8.54 -8.10 -19.39
N GLN A 145 -8.06 -8.88 -18.41
CA GLN A 145 -8.48 -10.26 -18.19
C GLN A 145 -9.69 -10.33 -17.25
N ILE A 146 -10.68 -11.13 -17.64
CA ILE A 146 -11.83 -11.45 -16.80
C ILE A 146 -11.52 -12.78 -16.11
N VAL A 147 -11.53 -12.77 -14.78
CA VAL A 147 -11.35 -13.97 -13.95
C VAL A 147 -12.66 -14.24 -13.22
N TYR A 148 -13.13 -15.47 -13.29
CA TYR A 148 -14.32 -15.94 -12.57
C TYR A 148 -13.87 -16.86 -11.44
N CYS A 149 -14.11 -16.44 -10.20
CA CYS A 149 -13.94 -17.26 -9.00
C CYS A 149 -15.30 -17.88 -8.65
N GLY A 150 -15.36 -19.17 -8.35
CA GLY A 150 -16.60 -19.87 -8.07
C GLY A 150 -16.42 -21.29 -7.59
#